data_AF-A0AAN8UM64-F1
#
_entry.id   AF-A0AAN8UM64-F1
#
_cell.length_a   1.000
_cell.length_b   1.000
_cell.length_c   1.000
_cell.angle_alpha   90.00
_cell.angle_beta   90.00
_cell.angle_gamma   90.00
#
_symmetry.space_group_name_H-M   'P 1'
#
loop_
_entity.id
_entity.type
_entity.pdbx_description
1 polymer ?
#
loop_
_entity_poly.entity_id
_entity_poly.type
_entity_poly.pdbx_seq_one_letter_code
_entity_poly.pdbx_strand_id
1 'polypeptide(L)'
;MFLRRQTQKGTLWNRSLKAKPSNRNNFWLVLLAVAVSFTHVIESAEPVFSVVFSSFLGVTYPIKVWLSILPIVFGCSLAAVTEVSFNFQGLWGAIISNVRFVLRNIYSKRSLQNFKEIDGLNLYGWSSIISFLYPFPAAILVEGSQWIQGYHKAIATVGQSSTFYFWVILSGVFYHLYNQNPVRPLNALGSAIAILGTFLYSQATLKPKKIEAEKQS
;
A
#
# COMPACT_ATOMS: atom_id res chain seq x y z
N MET A 1 -26.81 1.57 -15.95
CA MET A 1 -26.78 2.40 -14.71
C MET A 1 -25.52 2.17 -13.86
N PHE A 2 -25.01 0.95 -13.74
CA PHE A 2 -23.78 0.59 -13.00
C PHE A 2 -22.48 1.17 -13.61
N LEU A 3 -22.34 1.15 -14.95
CA LEU A 3 -21.19 1.74 -15.64
C LEU A 3 -21.07 3.25 -15.41
N ARG A 4 -22.18 4.00 -15.39
CA ARG A 4 -22.18 5.44 -15.05
C ARG A 4 -21.76 5.74 -13.61
N ARG A 5 -21.98 4.82 -12.66
CA ARG A 5 -21.52 4.98 -11.26
C ARG A 5 -20.02 4.79 -11.11
N GLN A 6 -19.40 3.92 -11.92
CA GLN A 6 -17.94 3.74 -11.95
C GLN A 6 -17.25 4.95 -12.60
N THR A 7 -17.82 5.50 -13.67
CA THR A 7 -17.31 6.74 -14.28
C THR A 7 -17.43 7.95 -13.34
N GLN A 8 -18.55 8.06 -12.61
CA GLN A 8 -18.77 9.13 -11.63
C GLN A 8 -17.81 9.06 -10.43
N LYS A 9 -17.58 7.86 -9.87
CA LYS A 9 -16.58 7.66 -8.80
C LYS A 9 -15.16 7.99 -9.27
N GLY A 10 -14.79 7.60 -10.49
CA GLY A 10 -13.51 7.98 -11.10
C GLY A 10 -13.35 9.50 -11.27
N THR A 11 -14.41 10.20 -11.69
CA THR A 11 -14.36 11.68 -11.84
C THR A 11 -14.32 12.43 -10.52
N LEU A 12 -14.96 11.92 -9.47
CA LEU A 12 -14.94 12.52 -8.13
C LEU A 12 -13.57 12.33 -7.46
N TRP A 13 -12.96 11.15 -7.62
CA TRP A 13 -11.61 10.88 -7.11
C TRP A 13 -10.55 11.75 -7.81
N ASN A 14 -10.70 11.96 -9.12
CA ASN A 14 -9.83 12.83 -9.91
C ASN A 14 -9.99 14.33 -9.56
N ARG A 15 -11.15 14.74 -9.04
CA ARG A 15 -11.37 16.10 -8.51
C ARG A 15 -10.80 16.29 -7.10
N SER A 16 -10.83 15.28 -6.24
CA SER A 16 -10.15 15.32 -4.94
C SER A 16 -8.63 15.40 -5.08
N LEU A 17 -8.03 14.75 -6.09
CA LEU A 17 -6.61 14.88 -6.41
C LEU A 17 -6.22 16.27 -6.92
N LYS A 18 -7.17 17.01 -7.51
CA LYS A 18 -6.97 18.39 -8.00
C LYS A 18 -7.21 19.47 -6.95
N ALA A 19 -7.68 19.13 -5.76
CA ALA A 19 -7.73 20.08 -4.66
C ALA A 19 -6.30 20.34 -4.17
N LYS A 20 -5.59 21.26 -4.83
CA LYS A 20 -4.29 21.77 -4.36
C LYS A 20 -4.46 22.23 -2.91
N PRO A 21 -3.80 21.58 -1.93
CA PRO A 21 -3.77 22.12 -0.58
C PRO A 21 -2.96 23.42 -0.60
N SER A 22 -3.56 24.48 -0.05
CA SER A 22 -3.05 25.86 0.00
C SER A 22 -1.72 26.02 0.75
N ASN A 23 -1.27 25.00 1.51
CA ASN A 23 -0.07 25.09 2.31
C ASN A 23 0.96 24.02 1.89
N ARG A 24 1.98 24.45 1.15
CA ARG A 24 2.99 23.61 0.45
C ARG A 24 4.14 23.10 1.33
N ASN A 25 4.00 23.17 2.66
CA ASN A 25 5.14 23.02 3.56
C ASN A 25 5.22 21.65 4.27
N ASN A 26 4.26 20.76 4.04
CA ASN A 26 4.20 19.47 4.71
C ASN A 26 4.85 18.39 3.83
N PHE A 27 5.96 17.81 4.30
CA PHE A 27 6.70 16.72 3.63
C PHE A 27 5.81 15.55 3.19
N TRP A 28 4.74 15.24 3.95
CA TRP A 28 3.76 14.20 3.64
C TRP A 28 2.90 14.49 2.41
N LEU A 29 2.62 15.76 2.12
CA LEU A 29 1.85 16.18 0.93
C LEU A 29 2.67 16.04 -0.36
N VAL A 30 4.00 15.98 -0.27
CA VAL A 30 4.89 15.78 -1.42
C VAL A 30 4.73 14.36 -2.00
N LEU A 31 4.41 13.37 -1.16
CA LEU A 31 4.08 12.02 -1.61
C LEU A 31 2.72 11.96 -2.32
N LEU A 32 1.75 12.77 -1.88
CA LEU A 32 0.43 12.91 -2.52
C LEU A 32 0.47 13.74 -3.81
N ALA A 33 1.57 14.45 -4.07
CA ALA A 33 1.77 15.21 -5.29
C ALA A 33 2.15 14.33 -6.49
N VAL A 34 2.37 13.03 -6.26
CA VAL A 34 2.71 12.03 -7.27
C VAL A 34 1.51 11.11 -7.50
N ALA A 35 1.32 10.64 -8.74
CA ALA A 35 0.28 9.66 -9.04
C ALA A 35 0.52 8.35 -8.26
N VAL A 36 -0.53 7.83 -7.62
CA VAL A 36 -0.47 6.56 -6.86
C VAL A 36 -0.01 5.39 -7.74
N SER A 37 -0.31 5.40 -9.03
CA SER A 37 0.21 4.43 -9.99
C SER A 37 1.73 4.48 -10.10
N PHE A 38 2.32 5.68 -10.15
CA PHE A 38 3.76 5.84 -10.26
C PHE A 38 4.50 5.46 -8.97
N THR A 39 3.93 5.75 -7.80
CA THR A 39 4.52 5.31 -6.53
C THR A 39 4.56 3.79 -6.42
N HIS A 40 3.52 3.08 -6.87
CA HIS A 40 3.53 1.61 -6.89
C HIS A 40 4.57 1.03 -7.86
N VAL A 41 4.87 1.73 -8.96
CA VAL A 41 5.99 1.35 -9.84
C VAL A 41 7.32 1.46 -9.08
N ILE A 42 7.54 2.54 -8.33
CA ILE A 42 8.76 2.71 -7.52
C ILE A 42 8.85 1.67 -6.41
N GLU A 43 7.75 1.34 -5.74
CA GLU A 43 7.67 0.27 -4.74
C GLU A 43 7.99 -1.11 -5.36
N SER A 44 7.57 -1.36 -6.60
CA SER A 44 7.88 -2.62 -7.29
C SER A 44 9.38 -2.86 -7.52
N ALA A 45 10.22 -1.83 -7.40
CA ALA A 45 11.68 -1.92 -7.47
C ALA A 45 12.34 -2.36 -6.14
N GLU A 46 11.58 -2.63 -5.07
CA GLU A 46 12.05 -3.25 -3.82
C GLU A 46 13.12 -4.36 -3.97
N PRO A 47 12.94 -5.38 -4.85
CA PRO A 47 13.92 -6.46 -4.99
C PRO A 47 15.31 -5.97 -5.44
N VAL A 48 15.38 -4.88 -6.22
CA VAL A 48 16.65 -4.31 -6.70
C VAL A 48 17.45 -3.79 -5.51
N PHE A 49 16.85 -2.94 -4.70
CA PHE A 49 17.49 -2.40 -3.50
C PHE A 49 17.81 -3.52 -2.52
N SER A 50 16.93 -4.51 -2.40
CA SER A 50 17.13 -5.64 -1.48
C SER A 50 18.39 -6.44 -1.80
N VAL A 51 18.60 -6.78 -3.07
CA VAL A 51 19.79 -7.52 -3.51
C VAL A 51 21.05 -6.68 -3.34
N VAL A 52 21.01 -5.39 -3.71
CA VAL A 52 22.15 -4.48 -3.58
C VAL A 52 22.58 -4.32 -2.11
N PHE A 53 21.65 -4.00 -1.20
CA PHE A 53 21.96 -3.85 0.23
C PHE A 53 22.33 -5.17 0.90
N SER A 54 21.69 -6.28 0.53
CA SER A 54 22.07 -7.60 1.03
C SER A 54 23.47 -8.01 0.56
N SER A 55 23.85 -7.61 -0.65
CA SER A 55 25.19 -7.83 -1.19
C SER A 55 26.26 -7.01 -0.46
N PHE A 56 26.00 -5.74 -0.16
CA PHE A 56 26.86 -4.91 0.71
C PHE A 56 27.03 -5.50 2.12
N LEU A 57 26.04 -6.23 2.60
CA LEU A 57 26.04 -6.92 3.89
C LEU A 57 26.76 -8.28 3.88
N GLY A 58 27.35 -8.68 2.74
CA GLY A 58 28.17 -9.89 2.58
C GLY A 58 27.46 -11.10 1.97
N VAL A 59 26.20 -10.95 1.51
CA VAL A 59 25.46 -12.05 0.86
C VAL A 59 25.78 -12.08 -0.64
N THR A 60 26.34 -13.18 -1.13
CA THR A 60 26.61 -13.36 -2.56
C THR A 60 25.40 -13.98 -3.27
N TYR A 61 25.04 -13.40 -4.42
CA TYR A 61 23.94 -13.89 -5.26
C TYR A 61 24.47 -14.40 -6.59
N PRO A 62 23.87 -15.46 -7.16
CA PRO A 62 24.27 -15.97 -8.47
C PRO A 62 23.93 -14.94 -9.57
N ILE A 63 24.68 -14.97 -10.67
CA ILE A 63 24.56 -13.99 -11.77
C ILE A 63 23.15 -13.89 -12.37
N LYS A 64 22.35 -14.97 -12.27
CA LYS A 64 20.94 -14.99 -12.71
C LYS A 64 20.09 -13.94 -11.99
N VAL A 65 20.37 -13.68 -10.71
CA VAL A 65 19.65 -12.67 -9.91
C VAL A 65 19.99 -11.27 -10.42
N TRP A 66 21.27 -10.99 -10.68
CA TRP A 66 21.73 -9.74 -11.26
C TRP A 66 21.16 -9.48 -12.66
N LEU A 67 21.06 -10.51 -13.50
CA LEU A 67 20.42 -10.39 -14.81
C LEU A 67 18.92 -10.10 -14.70
N SER A 68 18.23 -10.65 -13.69
CA SER A 68 16.80 -10.39 -13.47
C SER A 68 16.51 -8.96 -12.99
N ILE A 69 17.50 -8.28 -12.40
CA ILE A 69 17.38 -6.88 -11.95
C ILE A 69 17.31 -5.91 -13.15
N LEU A 70 18.02 -6.20 -14.25
CA LEU A 70 18.06 -5.34 -15.43
C LEU A 70 16.67 -5.00 -16.01
N PRO A 71 15.77 -5.96 -16.30
CA PRO A 71 14.44 -5.64 -16.81
C PRO A 71 13.56 -4.90 -15.80
N ILE A 72 13.76 -5.13 -14.50
CA ILE A 72 13.01 -4.43 -13.43
C ILE A 72 13.40 -2.95 -13.42
N VAL A 73 14.71 -2.66 -13.42
CA VAL A 73 15.22 -1.29 -13.46
C VAL A 73 14.78 -0.60 -14.75
N PHE A 74 14.88 -1.29 -15.89
CA PHE A 74 14.46 -0.76 -17.18
C PHE A 74 12.96 -0.42 -17.20
N GLY A 75 12.09 -1.31 -16.70
CA GLY A 75 10.65 -1.05 -16.60
C GLY A 75 10.31 0.15 -15.72
N CYS A 76 11.00 0.28 -14.57
CA CYS A 76 10.80 1.41 -13.66
C CYS A 76 11.29 2.74 -14.28
N SER A 77 12.44 2.72 -14.96
CA SER A 77 12.99 3.90 -15.66
C SER A 77 12.08 4.35 -16.80
N LEU A 78 11.55 3.41 -17.60
CA LEU A 78 10.65 3.73 -18.69
C LEU A 78 9.35 4.34 -18.17
N ALA A 79 8.76 3.76 -17.14
CA ALA A 79 7.56 4.30 -16.49
C ALA A 79 7.77 5.71 -15.93
N ALA A 80 8.94 5.98 -15.34
CA ALA A 80 9.30 7.32 -14.83
C ALA A 80 9.40 8.38 -15.93
N VAL A 81 9.91 8.02 -17.11
CA VAL A 81 10.01 8.95 -18.25
C VAL A 81 8.63 9.25 -18.86
N THR A 82 7.70 8.29 -18.82
CA THR A 82 6.35 8.44 -19.38
C THR A 82 5.32 9.10 -18.44
N GLU A 83 5.70 9.38 -17.20
CA GLU A 83 4.77 9.89 -16.19
C GLU A 83 4.47 11.38 -16.40
N VAL A 84 3.20 11.72 -16.64
CA VAL A 84 2.74 13.09 -16.95
C VAL A 84 2.83 14.02 -15.73
N SER A 85 2.83 13.47 -14.52
CA SER A 85 2.93 14.20 -13.25
C SER A 85 4.28 13.99 -12.55
N PHE A 86 5.37 13.99 -13.32
CA PHE A 86 6.70 13.77 -12.77
C PHE A 86 7.10 14.88 -11.78
N ASN A 87 7.25 14.51 -10.50
CA ASN A 87 7.74 15.39 -9.45
C ASN A 87 9.02 14.82 -8.85
N PHE A 88 10.14 15.50 -9.07
CA PHE A 88 11.45 15.07 -8.60
C PHE A 88 11.52 14.96 -7.06
N GLN A 89 10.87 15.88 -6.34
CA GLN A 89 10.86 15.85 -4.87
C GLN A 89 10.06 14.66 -4.33
N GLY A 90 8.96 14.31 -5.00
CA GLY A 90 8.16 13.11 -4.70
C GLY A 90 8.89 11.82 -5.06
N LEU A 91 9.64 11.82 -6.17
CA LEU A 91 10.48 10.70 -6.59
C LEU A 91 11.54 10.37 -5.53
N TRP A 92 12.30 11.36 -5.06
CA TRP A 92 13.30 11.14 -4.00
C TRP A 92 12.64 10.66 -2.71
N GLY A 93 11.49 11.23 -2.33
CA GLY A 93 10.72 10.77 -1.17
C GLY A 93 10.33 9.29 -1.28
N ALA A 94 9.83 8.86 -2.44
CA ALA A 94 9.41 7.48 -2.69
C ALA A 94 10.61 6.51 -2.73
N ILE A 95 11.74 6.91 -3.31
CA ILE A 95 12.97 6.09 -3.29
C ILE A 95 13.49 5.95 -1.85
N ILE A 96 13.52 7.05 -1.08
CA ILE A 96 13.99 7.02 0.32
C ILE A 96 13.09 6.14 1.19
N SER A 97 11.76 6.22 1.03
CA SER A 97 10.83 5.36 1.77
C SER A 97 10.99 3.89 1.39
N ASN A 98 11.15 3.59 0.11
CA ASN A 98 11.39 2.23 -0.37
C ASN A 98 12.70 1.66 0.20
N VAL A 99 13.80 2.41 0.11
CA VAL A 99 15.10 2.01 0.69
C VAL A 99 14.98 1.74 2.20
N ARG A 100 14.30 2.59 2.96
CA ARG A 100 14.05 2.38 4.39
C ARG A 100 13.26 1.10 4.65
N PHE A 101 12.22 0.84 3.85
CA PHE A 101 11.39 -0.36 3.98
C PHE A 101 12.19 -1.64 3.68
N VAL A 102 12.98 -1.63 2.60
CA VAL A 102 13.88 -2.72 2.25
C VAL A 102 14.92 -2.99 3.34
N LEU A 103 15.53 -1.94 3.89
CA LEU A 103 16.48 -2.08 5.00
C LEU A 103 15.79 -2.69 6.23
N ARG A 104 14.60 -2.21 6.62
CA ARG A 104 13.80 -2.83 7.69
C ARG A 104 13.55 -4.31 7.41
N ASN A 105 13.23 -4.67 6.17
CA ASN A 105 12.95 -6.06 5.78
C ASN A 105 14.21 -6.94 5.89
N ILE A 106 15.37 -6.46 5.45
CA ILE A 106 16.65 -7.19 5.55
C ILE A 106 17.04 -7.35 7.02
N TYR A 107 17.03 -6.26 7.80
CA TYR A 107 17.38 -6.30 9.22
C TYR A 107 16.41 -7.16 10.02
N SER A 108 15.11 -7.11 9.73
CA SER A 108 14.12 -7.95 10.40
C SER A 108 14.36 -9.43 10.12
N LYS A 109 14.67 -9.80 8.87
CA LYS A 109 14.99 -11.18 8.51
C LYS A 109 16.29 -11.65 9.16
N ARG A 110 17.33 -10.80 9.15
CA ARG A 110 18.63 -11.11 9.73
C ARG A 110 18.57 -11.23 11.26
N SER A 111 17.78 -10.38 11.92
CA SER A 111 17.56 -10.46 13.37
C SER A 111 16.87 -11.77 13.77
N LEU A 112 15.88 -12.23 12.99
CA LEU A 112 15.23 -13.53 13.23
C LEU A 112 16.16 -14.73 13.04
N GLN A 113 17.12 -14.61 12.13
CA GLN A 113 18.08 -15.70 11.86
C GLN A 113 19.22 -15.76 12.88
N ASN A 114 19.66 -14.61 13.39
CA ASN A 114 20.78 -14.54 14.33
C ASN A 114 20.39 -14.85 15.78
N PHE A 115 19.14 -14.59 16.17
CA PHE A 115 18.66 -14.81 17.54
C PHE A 115 17.57 -15.88 17.58
N LYS A 116 17.94 -17.11 17.96
CA LYS A 116 17.01 -18.24 18.03
C LYS A 116 15.94 -18.09 19.14
N GLU A 117 16.18 -17.19 20.09
CA GLU A 117 15.27 -16.87 21.21
C GLU A 117 14.23 -15.80 20.86
N ILE A 118 14.39 -15.10 19.72
CA ILE A 118 13.49 -14.02 19.32
C ILE A 118 12.51 -14.55 18.27
N ASP A 119 11.31 -14.90 18.72
CA ASP A 119 10.20 -15.23 17.82
C ASP A 119 9.76 -14.01 17.00
N GLY A 120 9.27 -14.27 15.78
CA GLY A 120 8.69 -13.25 14.89
C GLY A 120 7.59 -12.42 15.55
N LEU A 121 6.84 -13.00 16.49
CA LEU A 121 5.81 -12.31 17.25
C LEU A 121 6.39 -11.28 18.23
N ASN A 122 7.50 -11.58 18.90
CA ASN A 122 8.16 -10.67 19.83
C ASN A 122 8.82 -9.51 19.09
N LEU A 123 9.49 -9.80 17.96
CA LEU A 123 10.05 -8.79 17.07
C LEU A 123 8.99 -7.85 16.50
N TYR A 124 7.84 -8.41 16.08
CA TYR A 124 6.72 -7.62 15.60
C TYR A 124 6.12 -6.73 16.71
N GLY A 125 5.97 -7.28 17.93
CA GLY A 125 5.51 -6.54 19.11
C GLY A 125 6.40 -5.35 19.44
N TRP A 126 7.71 -5.57 19.57
CA TRP A 126 8.67 -4.50 19.84
C TRP A 126 8.71 -3.45 18.71
N SER A 127 8.66 -3.90 17.45
CA SER A 127 8.63 -2.99 16.31
C SER A 127 7.36 -2.12 16.29
N SER A 128 6.23 -2.66 16.75
CA SER A 128 4.96 -1.93 16.81
C SER A 128 4.97 -0.86 17.91
N ILE A 129 5.56 -1.16 19.08
CA ILE A 129 5.71 -0.20 20.18
C ILE A 129 6.61 0.96 19.74
N ILE A 130 7.75 0.67 19.12
CA ILE A 130 8.65 1.71 18.59
C ILE A 130 7.99 2.50 17.46
N SER A 131 7.26 1.82 16.57
CA SER A 131 6.54 2.46 15.46
C SER A 131 5.37 3.30 15.91
N PHE A 132 4.86 3.10 17.13
CA PHE A 132 3.89 4.02 17.72
C PHE A 132 4.60 5.23 18.30
N LEU A 133 5.61 5.02 19.16
CA LEU A 133 6.25 6.10 19.91
C LEU A 133 7.09 7.05 19.05
N TYR A 134 7.74 6.56 18.00
CA TYR A 134 8.64 7.36 17.16
C TYR A 134 7.92 8.39 16.26
N PRO A 135 6.87 8.02 15.48
CA PRO A 135 6.13 8.99 14.68
C PRO A 135 5.10 9.79 15.47
N PHE A 136 4.66 9.34 16.65
CA PHE A 136 3.66 10.04 17.47
C PHE A 136 3.98 11.53 17.76
N PRO A 137 5.18 11.91 18.24
CA PRO A 137 5.51 13.33 18.46
C PRO A 137 5.53 14.13 17.15
N ALA A 138 6.03 13.53 16.05
CA ALA A 138 6.02 14.18 14.74
C ALA A 138 4.59 14.40 14.23
N ALA A 139 3.68 13.46 14.48
CA ALA A 139 2.28 13.56 14.09
C ALA A 139 1.56 14.70 14.83
N ILE A 140 1.81 14.87 16.13
CA ILE A 140 1.26 15.98 16.91
C ILE A 140 1.77 17.34 16.38
N LEU A 141 3.07 17.44 16.09
CA LEU A 141 3.68 18.70 15.64
C LEU A 141 3.23 19.11 14.23
N VAL A 142 3.03 18.16 13.32
CA VAL A 142 2.70 18.46 11.91
C VAL A 142 1.19 18.62 11.69
N GLU A 143 0.37 17.76 12.32
CA GLU A 143 -1.06 17.66 12.00
C GLU A 143 -1.99 17.91 13.21
N GLY A 144 -1.44 18.08 14.41
CA GLY A 144 -2.24 18.16 15.65
C GLY A 144 -3.33 19.25 15.63
N SER A 145 -3.07 20.38 14.96
CA SER A 145 -4.05 21.47 14.82
C SER A 145 -5.27 21.10 13.96
N GLN A 146 -5.14 20.11 13.08
CA GLN A 146 -6.21 19.67 12.16
C GLN A 146 -7.03 18.51 12.71
N TRP A 147 -6.58 17.83 13.77
CA TRP A 147 -7.23 16.64 14.32
C TRP A 147 -8.64 16.93 14.84
N ILE A 148 -8.82 18.05 15.54
CA ILE A 148 -10.12 18.47 16.10
C ILE A 148 -11.12 18.74 14.98
N GLN A 149 -10.70 19.45 13.93
CA GLN A 149 -11.56 19.76 12.78
C GLN A 149 -11.89 18.50 11.96
N GLY A 150 -10.93 17.58 11.81
CA GLY A 150 -11.14 16.29 11.14
C GLY A 150 -12.10 15.39 11.88
N TYR A 151 -11.99 15.34 13.21
CA TYR A 151 -12.89 14.57 14.08
C TYR A 151 -14.36 15.00 13.95
N HIS A 152 -14.62 16.31 13.99
CA HIS A 152 -15.98 16.83 13.81
C HIS A 152 -16.56 16.50 12.42
N LYS A 153 -15.74 16.54 11.36
CA LYS A 153 -16.16 16.14 10.01
C LYS A 153 -16.47 14.63 9.92
N ALA A 154 -15.67 13.79 10.57
CA ALA A 154 -15.87 12.34 10.57
C ALA A 154 -17.19 11.95 11.26
N ILE A 155 -17.51 12.55 12.40
CA ILE A 155 -18.77 12.30 13.11
C ILE A 155 -19.98 12.79 12.31
N ALA A 156 -19.87 13.95 11.64
CA ALA A 156 -20.93 14.46 10.77
C ALA A 156 -21.26 13.51 9.60
N THR A 157 -20.30 12.68 9.17
CA THR A 157 -20.49 11.73 8.06
C THR A 157 -21.11 10.40 8.52
N VAL A 158 -20.87 9.99 9.77
CA VAL A 158 -21.36 8.71 10.34
C VAL A 158 -22.66 8.89 11.14
N GLY A 159 -22.96 10.11 11.59
CA GLY A 159 -24.21 10.46 12.28
C GLY A 159 -24.26 10.09 13.77
N GLN A 160 -23.61 9.00 14.20
CA GLN A 160 -23.62 8.53 15.59
C GLN A 160 -22.21 8.22 16.13
N SER A 161 -21.83 8.89 17.23
CA SER A 161 -20.47 8.84 17.79
C SER A 161 -20.04 7.45 18.26
N SER A 162 -20.95 6.69 18.89
CA SER A 162 -20.65 5.34 19.39
C SER A 162 -20.32 4.35 18.26
N THR A 163 -21.02 4.46 17.13
CA THR A 163 -20.79 3.63 15.95
C THR A 163 -19.43 3.91 15.33
N PHE A 164 -19.03 5.19 15.25
CA PHE A 164 -17.70 5.57 14.76
C PHE A 164 -16.57 4.94 15.59
N TYR A 165 -16.63 5.04 16.93
CA TYR A 165 -15.61 4.45 17.79
C TYR A 165 -15.55 2.93 17.67
N PHE A 166 -16.72 2.27 17.60
CA PHE A 166 -16.80 0.83 17.40
C PHE A 166 -16.09 0.40 16.10
N TRP A 167 -16.37 1.06 14.98
CA TRP A 167 -15.71 0.75 13.70
C TRP A 167 -14.20 0.99 13.72
N VAL A 168 -13.74 2.06 14.37
CA VAL A 168 -12.29 2.35 14.50
C VAL A 168 -11.58 1.28 15.33
N ILE A 169 -12.13 0.91 16.49
CA ILE A 169 -11.55 -0.11 17.35
C ILE A 169 -11.57 -1.47 16.65
N LEU A 170 -12.70 -1.83 16.04
CA LEU A 170 -12.87 -3.09 15.32
C LEU A 170 -11.87 -3.21 14.17
N SER A 171 -11.71 -2.15 13.37
CA SER A 171 -10.70 -2.09 12.30
C SER A 171 -9.28 -2.26 12.84
N GLY A 172 -8.95 -1.60 13.95
CA GLY A 172 -7.62 -1.72 14.58
C GLY A 172 -7.32 -3.14 15.05
N VAL A 173 -8.29 -3.79 15.70
CA VAL A 173 -8.18 -5.19 16.14
C VAL A 173 -8.00 -6.13 14.95
N PHE A 174 -8.83 -6.01 13.91
CA PHE A 174 -8.69 -6.85 12.70
C PHE A 174 -7.34 -6.65 12.00
N TYR A 175 -6.86 -5.41 11.91
CA TYR A 175 -5.57 -5.11 11.29
C TYR A 175 -4.40 -5.70 12.10
N HIS A 176 -4.47 -5.63 13.43
CA HIS A 176 -3.46 -6.24 14.30
C HIS A 176 -3.46 -7.77 14.18
N LEU A 177 -4.64 -8.39 14.21
CA LEU A 177 -4.80 -9.84 14.03
C LEU A 177 -4.34 -10.30 12.64
N TYR A 178 -4.57 -9.51 11.61
CA TYR A 178 -4.09 -9.80 10.25
C TYR A 178 -2.56 -9.88 10.20
N ASN A 179 -1.86 -8.92 10.83
CA ASN A 179 -0.40 -8.84 10.78
C ASN A 179 0.32 -9.76 11.80
N GLN A 180 -0.34 -10.17 12.88
CA GLN A 180 0.23 -11.09 13.87
C GLN A 180 0.28 -12.55 13.38
N ASN A 181 -0.61 -12.92 12.47
CA ASN A 181 -0.69 -14.29 11.99
C ASN A 181 0.31 -14.50 10.85
N PRO A 182 1.39 -15.27 11.04
CA PRO A 182 2.21 -15.69 9.91
C PRO A 182 1.31 -16.39 8.90
N VAL A 183 1.53 -16.10 7.60
CA VAL A 183 0.71 -16.65 6.52
C VAL A 183 0.86 -18.17 6.52
N ARG A 184 0.00 -18.84 7.28
CA ARG A 184 -0.04 -20.30 7.34
C ARG A 184 -0.47 -20.81 5.97
N PRO A 185 -0.08 -22.04 5.58
CA PRO A 185 -0.54 -22.67 4.33
C PRO A 185 -2.06 -22.58 4.13
N LEU A 186 -2.82 -22.56 5.23
CA LEU A 186 -4.28 -22.38 5.23
C LEU A 186 -4.76 -21.00 4.74
N ASN A 187 -4.02 -19.92 5.04
CA ASN A 187 -4.33 -18.58 4.51
C ASN A 187 -4.04 -18.50 3.02
N ALA A 188 -2.97 -19.14 2.55
CA ALA A 188 -2.67 -19.25 1.12
C ALA A 188 -3.75 -20.03 0.38
N LEU A 189 -4.28 -21.10 0.98
CA LEU A 189 -5.41 -21.85 0.44
C LEU A 189 -6.69 -20.99 0.36
N GLY A 190 -6.99 -20.23 1.41
CA GLY A 190 -8.13 -19.32 1.42
C GLY A 190 -8.04 -18.23 0.34
N SER A 191 -6.86 -17.61 0.19
CA SER A 191 -6.61 -16.64 -0.88
C SER A 191 -6.71 -17.28 -2.27
N ALA A 192 -6.18 -18.49 -2.45
CA ALA A 192 -6.28 -19.21 -3.72
C ALA A 192 -7.74 -19.52 -4.10
N ILE A 193 -8.56 -20.00 -3.15
CA ILE A 193 -9.99 -20.26 -3.35
C ILE A 193 -10.73 -18.95 -3.72
N ALA A 194 -10.44 -17.84 -3.04
CA ALA A 194 -11.06 -16.55 -3.31
C ALA A 194 -10.70 -15.98 -4.70
N ILE A 195 -9.43 -16.09 -5.10
CA ILE A 195 -8.98 -15.70 -6.45
C ILE A 195 -9.66 -16.56 -7.51
N LEU A 196 -9.70 -17.89 -7.31
CA LEU A 196 -10.40 -18.81 -8.20
C LEU A 196 -11.90 -18.49 -8.29
N GLY A 197 -12.55 -18.18 -7.16
CA GLY A 197 -13.95 -17.78 -7.13
C GLY A 197 -14.22 -16.49 -7.91
N THR A 198 -13.33 -15.50 -7.80
CA THR A 198 -13.43 -14.22 -8.53
C THR A 198 -13.20 -14.42 -10.03
N PHE A 199 -12.24 -15.26 -10.39
CA PHE A 199 -11.99 -15.64 -11.79
C PHE A 199 -13.17 -16.38 -12.40
N LEU A 200 -13.74 -17.37 -11.69
CA LEU A 200 -14.92 -18.11 -12.13
C LEU A 200 -16.15 -17.20 -12.23
N TYR A 201 -16.35 -16.27 -11.29
CA TYR A 201 -17.40 -15.27 -11.35
C TYR A 201 -17.24 -14.35 -12.57
N SER A 202 -16.02 -13.90 -12.85
CA SER A 202 -15.71 -13.12 -14.04
C SER A 202 -16.05 -13.90 -15.32
N GLN A 203 -15.63 -15.16 -15.41
CA GLN A 203 -15.94 -16.04 -16.55
C GLN A 203 -17.45 -16.33 -16.69
N ALA A 204 -18.17 -16.51 -15.59
CA ALA A 204 -19.61 -16.75 -15.59
C ALA A 204 -20.41 -15.52 -16.05
N THR A 205 -19.94 -14.31 -15.71
CA THR A 205 -20.58 -13.04 -16.08
C THR A 205 -20.28 -12.64 -17.53
N LEU A 206 -19.28 -13.26 -18.18
CA LEU A 206 -18.96 -13.05 -19.59
C LEU A 206 -19.86 -13.81 -20.57
N LYS A 207 -20.83 -14.61 -20.10
CA LYS A 207 -21.81 -15.24 -21.01
C LYS A 207 -22.66 -14.16 -21.70
N PRO A 208 -22.63 -14.05 -23.04
CA PRO A 208 -23.48 -13.10 -23.76
C PRO A 208 -24.94 -13.51 -23.58
N LYS A 209 -25.79 -12.55 -23.21
CA LYS A 209 -27.25 -12.67 -23.24
C LYS A 209 -27.69 -12.87 -24.70
N LYS A 210 -27.70 -14.11 -25.19
CA LYS A 210 -28.28 -14.47 -26.48
C LYS A 210 -29.70 -14.99 -26.24
N ILE A 211 -30.63 -14.39 -26.97
CA ILE A 211 -32.04 -14.77 -27.18
C ILE A 211 -33.03 -14.28 -26.11
N GLU A 212 -33.45 -13.02 -26.27
CA GLU A 212 -34.74 -12.49 -25.78
C GLU A 212 -35.26 -11.35 -26.70
N ALA A 213 -34.84 -11.35 -27.97
CA ALA A 213 -35.20 -10.31 -28.95
C ALA A 213 -35.80 -10.90 -30.26
N GLU A 214 -36.40 -12.09 -30.20
CA GLU A 214 -37.05 -12.74 -31.34
C GLU A 214 -38.43 -13.31 -30.96
N LYS A 215 -39.23 -12.50 -30.24
CA LYS A 215 -40.65 -12.76 -29.98
C LYS A 215 -41.54 -11.52 -30.10
N GLN A 216 -41.11 -10.54 -30.90
CA GLN A 216 -41.91 -9.36 -31.25
C GLN A 216 -41.73 -8.98 -32.73
N SER A 217 -41.76 -9.97 -33.63
CA SER A 217 -42.07 -9.77 -35.04
C SER A 217 -43.17 -10.73 -35.45
#